data_AF-A0A011NIJ9-F1
#
_entry.id   AF-A0A011NIJ9-F1
#
_cell.length_a   1.000
_cell.length_b   1.000
_cell.length_c   1.000
_cell.angle_alpha   90.00
_cell.angle_beta   90.00
_cell.angle_gamma   90.00
#
_symmetry.space_group_name_H-M   'P 1'
#
loop_
_entity.id
_entity.type
_entity.pdbx_description
1 polymer ?
#
loop_
_entity_poly.entity_id
_entity_poly.type
_entity_poly.pdbx_seq_one_letter_code
_entity_poly.pdbx_strand_id
1 'polypeptide(L)'
;MGKRSRRPVSGRMVSASDLAQMGRCERLVVFEHLHGTRRTAGQQRARARGLVEHEHFYREGLAASAQAARKGRCFIATCVFGEAWQTEVLRRFRDEALRPSAWGRRVIRLYYRGAPGICVVLRRWPPLQVPVRMVLGAIATGLRWWSGLRGGGKCRR
;
A
#
# COMPACT_ATOMS: atom_id res chain seq x y z
N MET A 1 18.81 -42.22 -5.77
CA MET A 1 17.43 -42.32 -5.24
C MET A 1 16.86 -40.92 -4.96
N GLY A 2 16.03 -40.37 -5.85
CA GLY A 2 15.37 -39.07 -5.65
C GLY A 2 14.00 -39.25 -4.98
N LYS A 3 13.77 -38.55 -3.86
CA LYS A 3 12.53 -38.61 -3.07
C LYS A 3 11.32 -38.20 -3.95
N ARG A 4 10.39 -39.13 -4.20
CA ARG A 4 9.08 -38.84 -4.82
C ARG A 4 8.26 -38.02 -3.82
N SER A 5 8.27 -36.69 -3.97
CA SER A 5 7.36 -35.80 -3.26
C SER A 5 5.94 -36.01 -3.80
N ARG A 6 5.21 -36.98 -3.24
CA ARG A 6 3.76 -37.13 -3.44
C ARG A 6 3.07 -35.97 -2.72
N ARG A 7 2.66 -34.92 -3.45
CA ARG A 7 1.72 -33.94 -2.91
C ARG A 7 0.35 -34.61 -2.76
N PRO A 8 -0.32 -34.52 -1.59
CA PRO A 8 -1.60 -35.15 -1.37
C PRO A 8 -2.69 -34.44 -2.19
N VAL A 9 -3.58 -35.24 -2.76
CA VAL A 9 -4.76 -34.78 -3.50
C VAL A 9 -5.79 -34.30 -2.49
N SER A 10 -6.00 -32.99 -2.43
CA SER A 10 -7.17 -32.35 -1.82
C SER A 10 -7.54 -31.13 -2.66
N GLY A 11 -8.79 -31.09 -3.17
CA GLY A 11 -9.45 -29.99 -3.89
C GLY A 11 -8.53 -29.01 -4.63
N ARG A 12 -8.24 -29.28 -5.91
CA ARG A 12 -7.17 -28.68 -6.74
C ARG A 12 -7.17 -27.13 -6.73
N MET A 13 -6.46 -26.54 -5.77
CA MET A 13 -5.91 -25.19 -5.95
C MET A 13 -4.88 -25.24 -7.07
N VAL A 14 -5.18 -24.53 -8.16
CA VAL A 14 -4.23 -24.31 -9.25
C VAL A 14 -3.37 -23.11 -8.88
N SER A 15 -2.05 -23.27 -8.85
CA SER A 15 -1.16 -22.14 -8.59
C SER A 15 -1.21 -21.15 -9.76
N ALA A 16 -1.08 -19.85 -9.47
CA ALA A 16 -0.85 -18.86 -10.52
C ALA A 16 0.36 -19.20 -11.41
N SER A 17 1.37 -19.88 -10.85
CA SER A 17 2.50 -20.39 -11.62
C SER A 17 2.11 -21.50 -12.61
N ASP A 18 1.19 -22.39 -12.23
CA ASP A 18 0.72 -23.48 -13.09
C ASP A 18 -0.11 -22.89 -14.25
N LEU A 19 -0.94 -21.88 -13.96
CA LEU A 19 -1.67 -21.13 -14.98
C LEU A 19 -0.72 -20.39 -15.94
N ALA A 20 0.29 -19.71 -15.40
CA ALA A 20 1.29 -19.00 -16.20
C ALA A 20 2.12 -19.96 -17.09
N GLN A 21 2.37 -21.20 -16.64
CA GLN A 21 3.04 -22.20 -17.46
C GLN A 21 2.23 -22.61 -18.68
N MET A 22 0.89 -22.58 -18.62
CA MET A 22 0.04 -22.85 -19.79
C MET A 22 0.29 -21.84 -20.92
N GLY A 23 0.58 -20.57 -20.58
CA GLY A 23 0.93 -19.54 -21.55
C GLY A 23 2.29 -19.74 -22.23
N ARG A 24 3.13 -20.67 -21.73
CA ARG A 24 4.39 -21.06 -22.36
C ARG A 24 4.26 -22.34 -23.17
N CYS A 25 3.68 -23.38 -22.56
CA CYS A 25 3.43 -24.67 -23.21
C CYS A 25 2.36 -25.44 -22.42
N GLU A 26 1.18 -25.56 -23.00
CA GLU A 26 0.03 -26.29 -22.46
C GLU A 26 0.33 -27.79 -22.29
N ARG A 27 1.06 -28.39 -23.23
CA ARG A 27 1.48 -29.81 -23.15
C ARG A 27 2.41 -30.08 -21.98
N LEU A 28 3.31 -29.14 -21.65
CA LEU A 28 4.22 -29.28 -20.52
C LEU A 28 3.45 -29.39 -19.20
N VAL A 29 2.40 -28.59 -19.02
CA VAL A 29 1.57 -28.61 -17.82
C VAL A 29 0.86 -29.97 -17.65
N VAL A 30 0.33 -30.53 -18.74
CA VAL A 30 -0.27 -31.87 -18.73
C VAL A 30 0.76 -32.94 -18.37
N PHE A 31 1.96 -32.88 -18.95
CA PHE A 31 3.02 -33.83 -18.63
C PHE A 31 3.53 -33.70 -17.19
N GLU A 32 3.69 -32.49 -16.67
CA GLU A 32 4.05 -32.26 -15.26
C GLU A 32 2.96 -32.75 -14.31
N HIS A 33 1.68 -32.70 -14.73
CA HIS A 33 0.56 -33.25 -13.97
C HIS A 33 0.56 -34.78 -13.95
N LEU A 34 0.75 -35.42 -15.11
CA LEU A 34 0.69 -36.89 -15.25
C LEU A 34 1.95 -37.59 -14.72
N HIS A 35 3.12 -37.03 -14.96
CA HIS A 35 4.41 -37.69 -14.66
C HIS A 35 5.21 -37.02 -13.54
N GLY A 36 4.67 -35.95 -12.97
CA GLY A 36 5.36 -35.11 -12.02
C GLY A 36 6.37 -34.16 -12.68
N THR A 37 6.77 -33.15 -11.92
CA THR A 37 7.73 -32.15 -12.37
C THR A 37 9.13 -32.76 -12.55
N ARG A 38 9.70 -32.63 -13.75
CA ARG A 38 11.10 -32.99 -14.04
C ARG A 38 11.86 -31.79 -14.59
N ARG A 39 12.82 -31.28 -13.83
CA ARG A 39 13.63 -30.11 -14.22
C ARG A 39 15.09 -30.49 -14.33
N THR A 40 15.75 -30.02 -15.38
CA THR A 40 17.20 -30.20 -15.56
C THR A 40 17.98 -29.42 -14.50
N ALA A 41 19.24 -29.79 -14.26
CA ALA A 41 20.11 -29.07 -13.32
C ALA A 41 20.24 -27.57 -13.68
N GLY A 42 20.31 -27.24 -14.98
CA GLY A 42 20.34 -25.85 -15.45
C GLY A 42 19.06 -25.08 -15.11
N GLN A 43 17.88 -25.70 -15.31
CA GLN A 43 16.59 -25.10 -14.96
C GLN A 43 16.43 -24.88 -13.46
N GLN A 44 16.94 -25.80 -12.63
CA GLN A 44 16.92 -25.66 -11.17
C GLN A 44 17.79 -24.49 -10.71
N ARG A 45 19.01 -24.36 -11.26
CA ARG A 45 19.90 -23.21 -10.97
C ARG A 45 19.29 -21.88 -11.41
N ALA A 46 18.68 -21.82 -12.60
CA ALA A 46 18.02 -20.61 -13.07
C ALA A 46 16.85 -20.19 -12.17
N ARG A 47 16.03 -21.16 -11.71
CA ARG A 47 14.95 -20.90 -10.74
C ARG A 47 15.48 -20.44 -9.39
N ALA A 48 16.55 -21.06 -8.88
CA ALA A 48 17.16 -20.66 -7.62
C ALA A 48 17.65 -19.21 -7.68
N ARG A 49 18.33 -18.81 -8.77
CA ARG A 49 18.71 -17.41 -9.00
C ARG A 49 17.51 -16.48 -9.05
N GLY A 50 16.47 -16.86 -9.80
CA GLY A 50 15.25 -16.05 -9.90
C GLY A 50 14.51 -15.87 -8.56
N LEU A 51 14.53 -16.89 -7.69
CA LEU A 51 13.93 -16.78 -6.35
C LEU A 51 14.69 -15.81 -5.44
N VAL A 52 16.02 -15.80 -5.51
CA VAL A 52 16.85 -14.85 -4.75
C VAL A 52 16.56 -13.41 -5.20
N GLU A 53 16.53 -13.16 -6.50
CA GLU A 53 16.20 -11.84 -7.04
C GLU A 53 14.77 -11.41 -6.71
N HIS A 54 13.81 -12.34 -6.79
CA HIS A 54 12.43 -12.07 -6.42
C HIS A 54 12.31 -11.69 -4.94
N GLU A 55 13.02 -12.37 -4.05
CA GLU A 55 13.04 -12.01 -2.63
C GLU A 55 13.64 -10.62 -2.40
N HIS A 56 14.75 -10.31 -3.08
CA HIS A 56 15.36 -8.98 -3.01
C HIS A 56 14.37 -7.89 -3.44
N PHE A 57 13.79 -8.03 -4.63
CA PHE A 57 12.81 -7.08 -5.17
C PHE A 57 11.56 -6.96 -4.27
N TYR A 58 11.08 -8.08 -3.72
CA TYR A 58 9.94 -8.08 -2.81
C TYR A 58 10.24 -7.27 -1.54
N ARG A 59 11.43 -7.45 -0.95
CA ARG A 59 11.86 -6.68 0.23
C ARG A 59 12.00 -5.19 -0.07
N GLU A 60 12.57 -4.83 -1.22
CA GLU A 60 12.65 -3.44 -1.67
C GLU A 60 11.26 -2.81 -1.86
N GLY A 61 10.34 -3.54 -2.50
CA GLY A 61 8.94 -3.12 -2.66
C GLY A 61 8.22 -2.93 -1.32
N LEU A 62 8.43 -3.82 -0.36
CA LEU A 62 7.91 -3.65 1.00
C LEU A 62 8.50 -2.43 1.70
N ALA A 63 9.80 -2.17 1.58
CA ALA A 63 10.43 -0.99 2.16
C ALA A 63 9.91 0.32 1.51
N ALA A 64 9.77 0.33 0.18
CA ALA A 64 9.25 1.47 -0.57
C ALA A 64 7.78 1.75 -0.23
N SER A 65 6.94 0.71 -0.18
CA SER A 65 5.53 0.83 0.21
C SER A 65 5.36 1.27 1.67
N ALA A 66 6.18 0.79 2.59
CA ALA A 66 6.19 1.25 3.98
C ALA A 66 6.56 2.74 4.07
N GLN A 67 7.54 3.19 3.28
CA GLN A 67 7.91 4.60 3.22
C GLN A 67 6.78 5.45 2.60
N ALA A 68 6.12 4.97 1.54
CA ALA A 68 4.97 5.61 0.93
C ALA A 68 3.79 5.71 1.91
N ALA A 69 3.49 4.64 2.65
CA ALA A 69 2.46 4.62 3.69
C ALA A 69 2.76 5.63 4.80
N ARG A 70 4.02 5.77 5.24
CA ARG A 70 4.43 6.80 6.22
C ARG A 70 4.22 8.21 5.68
N LYS A 71 4.58 8.47 4.41
CA LYS A 71 4.38 9.77 3.74
C LYS A 71 2.89 10.08 3.50
N GLY A 72 2.03 9.06 3.39
CA GLY A 72 0.60 9.18 3.11
C GLY A 72 -0.29 9.44 4.34
N ARG A 73 0.20 9.23 5.57
CA ARG A 73 -0.62 9.38 6.79
C ARG A 73 -0.67 10.83 7.29
N CYS A 74 -1.86 11.38 7.53
CA CYS A 74 -2.03 12.66 8.23
C CYS A 74 -1.90 12.43 9.75
N PHE A 75 -0.67 12.55 10.28
CA PHE A 75 -0.34 12.20 11.67
C PHE A 75 -1.24 12.90 12.70
N ILE A 76 -1.42 14.21 12.60
CA ILE A 76 -2.22 14.97 13.59
C ILE A 76 -3.71 14.56 13.52
N ALA A 77 -4.24 14.35 12.31
CA ALA A 77 -5.64 13.96 12.14
C ALA A 77 -5.89 12.54 12.67
N THR A 78 -4.99 11.59 12.43
CA THR A 78 -5.06 10.24 13.00
C THR A 78 -4.88 10.26 14.53
N CYS A 79 -4.00 11.11 15.07
CA CYS A 79 -3.82 11.26 16.52
C CYS A 79 -5.08 11.81 17.23
N VAL A 80 -5.87 12.66 16.56
CA VAL A 80 -7.01 13.38 17.17
C VAL A 80 -8.37 12.73 16.88
N PHE A 81 -8.55 12.16 15.68
CA PHE A 81 -9.83 11.59 15.23
C PHE A 81 -9.80 10.07 15.01
N GLY A 82 -8.62 9.43 14.95
CA GLY A 82 -8.51 8.03 14.55
C GLY A 82 -8.77 7.81 13.05
N GLU A 83 -9.23 6.62 12.66
CA GLU A 83 -9.67 6.31 11.28
C GLU A 83 -11.13 6.78 11.10
N ALA A 84 -11.32 8.09 10.98
CA ALA A 84 -12.63 8.71 10.77
C ALA A 84 -12.71 9.41 9.41
N TRP A 85 -13.92 9.64 8.91
CA TRP A 85 -14.18 10.26 7.60
C TRP A 85 -13.50 11.63 7.42
N GLN A 86 -13.27 12.37 8.51
CA GLN A 86 -12.56 13.66 8.50
C GLN A 86 -11.11 13.49 8.02
N THR A 87 -10.47 12.36 8.33
CA THR A 87 -9.09 12.08 7.91
C THR A 87 -8.98 11.85 6.41
N GLU A 88 -9.99 11.23 5.79
CA GLU A 88 -10.03 10.98 4.35
C GLU A 88 -10.20 12.29 3.56
N VAL A 89 -11.07 13.19 4.03
CA VAL A 89 -11.24 14.53 3.45
C VAL A 89 -9.95 15.34 3.53
N LEU A 90 -9.25 15.30 4.67
CA LEU A 90 -7.97 15.99 4.85
C LEU A 90 -6.84 15.38 3.99
N ARG A 91 -6.81 14.04 3.83
CA ARG A 91 -5.86 13.36 2.92
C ARG A 91 -6.10 13.81 1.48
N ARG A 92 -7.36 13.85 1.04
CA ARG A 92 -7.74 14.31 -0.30
C ARG A 92 -7.38 15.78 -0.54
N PHE A 93 -7.62 16.65 0.44
CA PHE A 93 -7.18 18.06 0.37
C PHE A 93 -5.67 18.20 0.22
N ARG A 94 -4.87 17.43 0.98
CA ARG A 94 -3.41 17.43 0.83
C ARG A 94 -3.01 17.05 -0.59
N ASP A 95 -3.60 15.98 -1.11
CA ASP A 95 -3.19 15.41 -2.39
C ASP A 95 -3.65 16.26 -3.59
N GLU A 96 -4.79 16.95 -3.48
CA GLU A 96 -5.35 17.80 -4.53
C GLU A 96 -4.88 19.27 -4.46
N ALA A 97 -4.70 19.85 -3.27
CA ALA A 97 -4.39 21.28 -3.10
C ALA A 97 -2.92 21.57 -2.80
N LEU A 98 -2.27 20.75 -1.96
CA LEU A 98 -0.89 21.01 -1.50
C LEU A 98 0.18 20.34 -2.36
N ARG A 99 -0.16 19.24 -3.05
CA ARG A 99 0.78 18.52 -3.94
C ARG A 99 1.18 19.30 -5.21
N PRO A 100 0.25 20.00 -5.92
CA PRO A 100 0.62 20.74 -7.14
C PRO A 100 1.35 22.07 -6.87
N SER A 101 1.19 22.67 -5.69
CA SER A 101 1.81 23.95 -5.35
C SER A 101 3.19 23.79 -4.67
N ALA A 102 4.20 24.53 -5.13
CA ALA A 102 5.55 24.50 -4.55
C ALA A 102 5.57 24.94 -3.07
N TRP A 103 4.69 25.89 -2.71
CA TRP A 103 4.43 26.31 -1.34
C TRP A 103 3.78 25.21 -0.51
N GLY A 104 2.79 24.50 -1.05
CA GLY A 104 2.15 23.37 -0.38
C GLY A 104 3.15 22.28 0.01
N ARG A 105 4.14 21.97 -0.85
CA ARG A 105 5.21 21.03 -0.54
C ARG A 105 6.12 21.47 0.63
N ARG A 106 6.35 22.77 0.83
CA ARG A 106 7.09 23.28 1.99
C ARG A 106 6.28 23.15 3.28
N VAL A 107 5.00 23.49 3.24
CA VAL A 107 4.08 23.34 4.39
C VAL A 107 3.95 21.88 4.80
N ILE A 108 3.81 20.94 3.84
CA ILE A 108 3.82 19.50 4.11
C ILE A 108 5.10 19.10 4.84
N ARG A 109 6.28 19.52 4.35
CA ARG A 109 7.55 19.16 4.99
C ARG A 109 7.65 19.66 6.43
N LEU A 110 7.22 20.89 6.69
CA LEU A 110 7.21 21.44 8.05
C LEU A 110 6.22 20.69 8.95
N TYR A 111 5.02 20.41 8.43
CA TYR A 111 3.99 19.62 9.10
C TYR A 111 4.50 18.23 9.49
N TYR A 112 5.11 17.47 8.57
CA TYR A 112 5.62 16.13 8.86
C TYR A 112 6.85 16.13 9.79
N ARG A 113 7.66 17.20 9.80
CA ARG A 113 8.78 17.33 10.76
C ARG A 113 8.29 17.62 12.17
N GLY A 114 7.26 18.45 12.33
CA GLY A 114 6.72 18.83 13.66
C GLY A 114 5.67 17.86 14.21
N ALA A 115 4.94 17.15 13.35
CA ALA A 115 3.85 16.27 13.74
C ALA A 115 4.19 15.20 14.81
N PRO A 116 5.33 14.47 14.76
CA PRO A 116 5.63 13.47 15.79
C PRO A 116 5.78 14.09 17.18
N GLY A 117 6.42 15.26 17.30
CA GLY A 117 6.54 15.98 18.57
C GLY A 117 5.19 16.48 19.08
N ILE A 118 4.37 17.04 18.20
CA ILE A 118 3.02 17.54 18.53
C ILE A 118 2.12 16.39 19.00
N CYS A 119 2.16 15.21 18.37
CA CYS A 119 1.36 14.06 18.80
C CYS A 119 1.79 13.53 20.19
N VAL A 120 3.08 13.56 20.53
CA VAL A 120 3.55 13.17 21.87
C VAL A 120 3.03 14.14 22.93
N VAL A 121 3.09 15.44 22.66
CA VAL A 121 2.55 16.48 23.55
C VAL A 121 1.04 16.36 23.69
N LEU A 122 0.30 16.19 22.59
CA LEU A 122 -1.15 16.00 22.61
C LEU A 122 -1.57 14.75 23.39
N ARG A 123 -0.82 13.64 23.31
CA ARG A 123 -1.10 12.44 24.12
C ARG A 123 -0.82 12.66 25.60
N ARG A 124 0.16 13.50 25.93
CA ARG A 124 0.49 13.83 27.32
C ARG A 124 -0.53 14.77 27.96
N TRP A 125 -1.20 15.61 27.17
CA TRP A 125 -2.17 16.61 27.64
C TRP A 125 -3.53 16.47 26.92
N PRO A 126 -4.45 15.64 27.45
CA PRO A 126 -5.79 15.44 26.90
C PRO A 126 -6.63 16.72 26.64
N PRO A 127 -6.62 17.75 27.51
CA PRO A 127 -7.46 18.94 27.27
C PRO A 127 -7.00 19.78 26.08
N LEU A 128 -5.72 19.72 25.69
CA LEU A 128 -5.22 20.38 24.47
C LEU A 128 -5.73 19.73 23.18
N GLN A 129 -6.25 18.50 23.23
CA GLN A 129 -6.79 17.84 22.06
C GLN A 129 -8.12 18.47 21.60
N VAL A 130 -8.91 19.02 22.52
CA VAL A 130 -10.22 19.63 22.24
C VAL A 130 -10.14 20.82 21.27
N PRO A 131 -9.31 21.86 21.50
CA PRO A 131 -9.20 22.97 20.57
C PRO A 131 -8.65 22.52 19.21
N VAL A 132 -7.68 21.61 19.20
CA VAL A 132 -7.12 21.05 17.97
C VAL A 132 -8.19 20.31 17.17
N ARG A 133 -9.04 19.51 17.84
CA ARG A 133 -10.18 18.80 17.23
C ARG A 133 -11.22 19.77 16.67
N MET A 134 -11.51 20.87 17.37
CA MET A 134 -12.46 21.89 16.89
C MET A 134 -11.93 22.61 15.64
N VAL A 135 -10.66 23.02 15.63
CA VAL A 135 -10.03 23.68 14.49
C VAL A 135 -9.97 22.75 13.28
N LEU A 136 -9.47 21.52 13.45
CA LEU A 136 -9.44 20.53 12.37
C LEU A 136 -10.84 20.13 11.90
N GLY A 137 -11.81 20.07 12.80
CA GLY A 137 -13.21 19.82 12.48
C GLY A 137 -13.80 20.94 11.62
N ALA A 138 -13.61 22.20 12.00
CA ALA A 138 -14.06 23.36 11.22
C ALA A 138 -13.42 23.39 9.82
N ILE A 139 -12.11 23.12 9.75
CA ILE A 139 -11.39 23.00 8.47
C ILE A 139 -11.95 21.84 7.64
N ALA A 140 -12.18 20.65 8.22
CA ALA A 140 -12.74 19.51 7.51
C ALA A 140 -14.16 19.77 6.98
N THR A 141 -15.00 20.46 7.74
CA THR A 141 -16.36 20.84 7.31
C THR A 141 -16.32 21.88 6.17
N GLY A 142 -15.45 22.88 6.28
CA GLY A 142 -15.21 23.85 5.20
C GLY A 142 -14.65 23.19 3.93
N LEU A 143 -13.75 22.22 4.09
CA LEU A 143 -13.18 21.44 3.00
C LEU A 143 -14.18 20.49 2.36
N ARG A 144 -15.09 19.89 3.14
CA ARG A 144 -16.21 19.10 2.63
C ARG A 144 -17.08 19.96 1.72
N TRP A 145 -17.39 21.19 2.14
CA TRP A 145 -18.15 22.15 1.32
C TRP A 145 -17.40 22.55 0.03
N TRP A 146 -16.09 22.83 0.14
CA TRP A 146 -15.22 23.10 -1.01
C TRP A 146 -15.11 21.93 -2.00
N SER A 147 -15.03 20.70 -1.49
CA SER A 147 -15.01 19.48 -2.30
C SER A 147 -16.34 19.20 -3.01
N GLY A 148 -17.46 19.58 -2.40
CA GLY A 148 -18.80 19.53 -3.00
C GLY A 148 -18.95 20.51 -4.15
N LEU A 149 -18.44 21.74 -4.00
CA LEU A 149 -18.46 22.77 -5.05
C LEU A 149 -17.58 22.42 -6.26
N ARG A 150 -16.47 21.69 -6.07
CA ARG A 150 -15.62 21.21 -7.17
C ARG A 150 -16.02 19.85 -7.74
N GLY A 151 -16.84 19.08 -7.01
CA GLY A 151 -17.32 17.76 -7.40
C GLY A 151 -18.34 17.78 -8.55
N GLY A 152 -18.97 18.92 -8.83
CA GLY A 152 -19.88 19.10 -9.97
C GLY A 152 -19.22 19.21 -11.36
N GLY A 153 -17.89 19.12 -11.45
CA GLY A 153 -17.14 19.35 -12.69
C GLY A 153 -16.45 18.13 -13.31
N LYS A 154 -16.67 16.91 -12.82
CA LYS A 154 -16.08 15.69 -13.43
C LYS A 154 -17.15 14.75 -13.99
N CYS A 155 -17.91 15.23 -14.96
CA CYS A 155 -18.30 14.37 -16.09
C CYS A 155 -17.04 14.18 -16.94
N ARG A 156 -16.38 13.02 -16.83
CA ARG A 156 -15.38 12.58 -17.80
C ARG A 156 -16.03 11.48 -18.65
N ARG A 157 -16.27 11.81 -19.91
CA ARG A 157 -16.34 10.86 -21.02
C ARG A 157 -15.05 10.07 -21.12
#